data_AF-A0A7W7YCA0-F1
#
_entry.id   AF-A0A7W7YCA0-F1
#
_cell.length_a   1.000
_cell.length_b   1.000
_cell.length_c   1.000
_cell.angle_alpha   90.00
_cell.angle_beta   90.00
_cell.angle_gamma   90.00
#
_symmetry.space_group_name_H-M   'P 1'
#
loop_
_entity.id
_entity.type
_entity.pdbx_description
1 polymer ?
#
loop_
_entity_poly.entity_id
_entity_poly.type
_entity_poly.pdbx_seq_one_letter_code
_entity_poly.pdbx_strand_id
1 'polypeptide(L)'
;MPSPQVLLKAASLMLALFAVPLSLFGLCCVITWQGMLLSAAGLLGLGPLLYWIGDERGSVLQMRLSKTMLALAATGIMVVLWQTPTAHTPETARIHSRYSDGGWHYDRLALGSMLPEIDQIHLGYAVASALDPFFNQKQRRELSAMTDSIYAEIGSEPDFTAAGSALPSIYHEMSFGQFRDGHYFHYIPAKVDRSKPTPALVFLHGSGGNFKAYIWLLSKLADELGITVIAPTFGLGNWEKKGGYEAITRAITDAGNHATIDPEQIHLMGLSNGGKGMCLAESSEGPKFRTLIFLSAVLHNRISPSTLASRLKGRPALVISGGSDDRVPWDYVSGYAEKLERSGMRVTTRCFEQDDHFLFFRKRTEVLKIIGEWINTASAASSALQR
;
A
#
# COMPACT_ATOMS: atom_id res chain seq x y z
N MET A 1 14.66 -28.91 34.95
CA MET A 1 13.77 -28.15 34.06
C MET A 1 12.98 -27.17 34.92
N PRO A 2 12.75 -25.92 34.49
CA PRO A 2 11.93 -24.97 35.24
C PRO A 2 10.50 -25.50 35.42
N SER A 3 9.85 -25.16 36.53
CA SER A 3 8.46 -25.57 36.77
C SER A 3 7.50 -24.83 35.81
N PRO A 4 6.33 -25.41 35.48
CA PRO A 4 5.33 -24.74 34.65
C PRO A 4 4.95 -23.35 35.16
N GLN A 5 4.89 -23.17 36.48
CA GLN A 5 4.59 -21.87 37.09
C GLN A 5 5.69 -20.82 36.84
N VAL A 6 6.97 -21.22 36.93
CA VAL A 6 8.11 -20.34 36.62
C VAL A 6 8.07 -19.92 35.15
N LEU A 7 7.74 -20.86 34.25
CA LEU A 7 7.58 -20.56 32.83
C LEU A 7 6.42 -19.57 32.57
N LEU A 8 5.28 -19.72 33.25
CA LEU A 8 4.15 -18.79 33.12
C LEU A 8 4.46 -17.39 33.67
N LYS A 9 5.19 -17.29 34.78
CA LYS A 9 5.67 -16.01 35.32
C LYS A 9 6.62 -15.33 34.35
N ALA A 10 7.60 -16.06 33.82
CA ALA A 10 8.52 -15.55 32.81
C ALA A 10 7.80 -15.09 31.55
N ALA A 11 6.84 -15.87 31.04
CA ALA A 11 6.02 -15.48 29.89
C ALA A 11 5.19 -14.22 30.16
N SER A 12 4.62 -14.07 31.37
CA SER A 12 3.85 -12.88 31.76
C SER A 12 4.73 -11.63 31.83
N LEU A 13 5.97 -11.77 32.33
CA LEU A 13 6.95 -10.69 32.33
C LEU A 13 7.40 -10.32 30.91
N MET A 14 7.67 -11.31 30.06
CA MET A 14 8.04 -11.06 28.67
C MET A 14 6.92 -10.36 27.90
N LEU A 15 5.67 -10.82 28.07
CA LEU A 15 4.50 -10.15 27.50
C LEU A 15 4.44 -8.69 27.94
N ALA A 16 4.63 -8.41 29.23
CA ALA A 16 4.65 -7.05 29.76
C ALA A 16 5.75 -6.17 29.14
N LEU A 17 6.96 -6.71 29.03
CA LEU A 17 8.12 -6.00 28.48
C LEU A 17 7.95 -5.61 27.01
N PHE A 18 7.21 -6.40 26.23
CA PHE A 18 6.93 -6.07 24.83
C PHE A 18 5.63 -5.27 24.66
N ALA A 19 4.54 -5.69 25.31
CA ALA A 19 3.23 -5.09 25.11
C ALA A 19 3.17 -3.65 25.61
N VAL A 20 3.80 -3.32 26.75
CA VAL A 20 3.70 -1.97 27.33
C VAL A 20 4.39 -0.91 26.47
N PRO A 21 5.67 -1.04 26.08
CA PRO A 21 6.30 -0.02 25.26
C PRO A 21 5.59 0.16 23.91
N LEU A 22 5.16 -0.94 23.29
CA LEU A 22 4.41 -0.90 22.03
C LEU A 22 3.05 -0.21 22.20
N SER A 23 2.34 -0.48 23.28
CA SER A 23 1.03 0.12 23.55
C SER A 23 1.13 1.59 23.91
N LEU A 24 2.14 1.99 24.71
CA LEU A 24 2.41 3.40 24.99
C LEU A 24 2.79 4.15 23.72
N PHE A 25 3.65 3.56 22.89
CA PHE A 25 4.01 4.13 21.60
C PHE A 25 2.78 4.25 20.68
N GLY A 26 1.92 3.24 20.67
CA GLY A 26 0.60 3.24 20.03
C GLY A 26 -0.23 4.45 20.44
N LEU A 27 -0.50 4.60 21.74
CA LEU A 27 -1.30 5.72 22.28
C LEU A 27 -0.74 7.11 21.92
N CYS A 28 0.55 7.24 21.66
CA CYS A 28 1.16 8.50 21.24
C CYS A 28 1.03 8.79 19.74
N CYS A 29 0.73 7.79 18.91
CA CYS A 29 0.80 7.90 17.45
C CYS A 29 -0.54 7.64 16.75
N VAL A 30 -1.38 6.76 17.29
CA VAL A 30 -2.67 6.43 16.68
C VAL A 30 -3.66 7.57 16.87
N ILE A 31 -4.50 7.79 15.86
CA ILE A 31 -5.48 8.88 15.81
C ILE A 31 -6.92 8.38 15.79
N THR A 32 -7.15 7.10 15.45
CA THR A 32 -8.51 6.52 15.51
C THR A 32 -8.83 5.97 16.88
N TRP A 33 -10.12 5.96 17.23
CA TRP A 33 -10.57 5.37 18.49
C TRP A 33 -10.31 3.86 18.53
N GLN A 34 -10.34 3.16 17.39
CA GLN A 34 -10.06 1.72 17.30
C GLN A 34 -8.59 1.45 17.64
N GLY A 35 -7.66 2.22 17.08
CA GLY A 35 -6.24 2.13 17.42
C GLY A 35 -5.95 2.51 18.88
N MET A 36 -6.64 3.53 19.41
CA MET A 36 -6.55 3.88 20.83
C MET A 36 -7.05 2.73 21.73
N LEU A 37 -8.19 2.12 21.39
CA LEU A 37 -8.75 0.99 22.14
C LEU A 37 -7.84 -0.23 22.09
N LEU A 38 -7.27 -0.56 20.93
CA LEU A 38 -6.33 -1.66 20.78
C LEU A 38 -5.05 -1.42 21.60
N SER A 39 -4.53 -0.20 21.57
CA SER A 39 -3.35 0.19 22.37
C SER A 39 -3.66 0.14 23.88
N ALA A 40 -4.83 0.63 24.31
CA ALA A 40 -5.26 0.54 25.70
C ALA A 40 -5.45 -0.92 26.15
N ALA A 41 -6.02 -1.77 25.31
CA ALA A 41 -6.16 -3.21 25.58
C ALA A 41 -4.79 -3.89 25.73
N GLY A 42 -3.80 -3.49 24.93
CA GLY A 42 -2.42 -3.95 25.06
C GLY A 42 -1.78 -3.59 26.42
N LEU A 43 -2.03 -2.38 26.95
CA LEU A 43 -1.61 -2.01 28.32
C LEU A 43 -2.30 -2.85 29.39
N LEU A 44 -3.60 -3.10 29.23
CA LEU A 44 -4.37 -3.96 30.14
C LEU A 44 -3.92 -5.43 30.08
N GLY A 45 -3.23 -5.83 29.01
CA GLY A 45 -2.50 -7.09 28.88
C GLY A 45 -1.42 -7.34 29.94
N LEU A 46 -1.09 -6.34 30.77
CA LEU A 46 -0.28 -6.48 31.99
C LEU A 46 -0.96 -7.26 33.12
N GLY A 47 -2.26 -7.54 33.01
CA GLY A 47 -3.02 -8.28 34.01
C GLY A 47 -2.32 -9.55 34.54
N PRO A 48 -1.76 -10.44 33.71
CA PRO A 48 -1.07 -11.64 34.19
C PRO A 48 0.15 -11.33 35.07
N LEU A 49 0.94 -10.30 34.74
CA LEU A 49 2.07 -9.89 35.57
C LEU A 49 1.58 -9.36 36.94
N LEU A 50 0.52 -8.55 36.94
CA LEU A 50 -0.09 -8.06 38.18
C LEU A 50 -0.66 -9.20 39.03
N TYR A 51 -1.18 -10.25 38.40
CA TYR A 51 -1.64 -11.45 39.10
C TYR A 51 -0.51 -12.08 39.92
N TRP A 52 0.63 -12.33 39.28
CA TRP A 52 1.78 -12.98 39.93
C TRP A 52 2.38 -12.14 41.06
N ILE A 53 2.44 -10.82 40.87
CA ILE A 53 2.85 -9.89 41.95
C ILE A 53 1.87 -9.98 43.13
N GLY A 54 0.56 -10.05 42.84
CA GLY A 54 -0.47 -10.20 43.85
C GLY A 54 -0.38 -11.53 44.60
N ASP A 55 -0.18 -12.62 43.88
CA ASP A 55 0.00 -13.98 44.42
C ASP A 55 1.20 -14.04 45.37
N GLU A 56 2.36 -13.51 44.95
CA GLU A 56 3.58 -13.47 45.77
C GLU A 56 3.44 -12.60 47.03
N ARG A 57 2.61 -11.54 46.96
CA ARG A 57 2.35 -10.62 48.08
C ARG A 57 1.15 -11.02 48.94
N GLY A 58 0.42 -12.08 48.57
CA GLY A 58 -0.86 -12.44 49.21
C GLY A 58 -1.97 -11.38 49.03
N SER A 59 -1.90 -10.54 48.00
CA SER A 59 -2.83 -9.43 47.78
C SER A 59 -4.02 -9.84 46.92
N VAL A 60 -5.15 -10.13 47.56
CA VAL A 60 -6.43 -10.43 46.89
C VAL A 60 -6.89 -9.29 45.99
N LEU A 61 -6.62 -8.03 46.38
CA LEU A 61 -6.97 -6.85 45.58
C LEU A 61 -6.23 -6.85 44.23
N GLN A 62 -4.91 -7.09 44.23
CA GLN A 62 -4.12 -7.14 42.99
C GLN A 62 -4.56 -8.28 42.07
N MET A 63 -4.86 -9.46 42.65
CA MET A 63 -5.38 -10.59 41.89
C MET A 63 -6.76 -10.31 41.28
N ARG A 64 -7.65 -9.60 41.98
CA ARG A 64 -8.95 -9.17 41.45
C ARG A 64 -8.80 -8.13 40.34
N LEU A 65 -7.96 -7.11 40.56
CA LEU A 65 -7.68 -6.07 39.57
C LEU A 65 -7.12 -6.67 38.28
N SER A 66 -6.19 -7.62 38.40
CA SER A 66 -5.65 -8.38 37.27
C SER A 66 -6.74 -9.04 36.42
N LYS A 67 -7.68 -9.76 37.06
CA LYS A 67 -8.80 -10.41 36.35
C LYS A 67 -9.68 -9.39 35.63
N THR A 68 -9.96 -8.26 36.27
CA THR A 68 -10.71 -7.16 35.65
C THR A 68 -9.97 -6.57 34.45
N MET A 69 -8.65 -6.33 34.56
CA MET A 69 -7.84 -5.84 33.44
C MET A 69 -7.88 -6.81 32.26
N LEU A 70 -7.74 -8.12 32.50
CA LEU A 70 -7.84 -9.15 31.46
C LEU A 70 -9.21 -9.17 30.79
N ALA A 71 -10.29 -9.08 31.56
CA ALA A 71 -11.65 -9.04 31.03
C ALA A 71 -11.88 -7.79 30.15
N LEU A 72 -11.40 -6.62 30.59
CA LEU A 72 -11.48 -5.38 29.82
C LEU A 72 -10.62 -5.43 28.55
N ALA A 73 -9.40 -5.97 28.62
CA ALA A 73 -8.53 -6.16 27.46
C ALA A 73 -9.21 -7.06 26.42
N ALA A 74 -9.72 -8.22 26.84
CA ALA A 74 -10.43 -9.15 25.97
C ALA A 74 -11.67 -8.50 25.34
N THR A 75 -12.45 -7.74 26.12
CA THR A 75 -13.61 -7.00 25.61
C THR A 75 -13.19 -5.98 24.56
N GLY A 76 -12.14 -5.19 24.82
CA GLY A 76 -11.60 -4.23 23.86
C GLY A 76 -11.17 -4.88 22.55
N ILE A 77 -10.43 -6.00 22.63
CA ILE A 77 -10.00 -6.79 21.46
C ILE A 77 -11.22 -7.31 20.69
N MET A 78 -12.25 -7.84 21.38
CA MET A 78 -13.47 -8.32 20.73
C MET A 78 -14.24 -7.20 20.01
N VAL A 79 -14.29 -6.00 20.58
CA VAL A 79 -14.89 -4.82 19.94
C VAL A 79 -14.10 -4.42 18.69
N VAL A 80 -12.76 -4.38 18.76
CA VAL A 80 -11.91 -4.09 17.60
C VAL A 80 -12.09 -5.16 16.51
N LEU A 81 -12.09 -6.44 16.87
CA LEU A 81 -12.30 -7.55 15.94
C LEU A 81 -13.68 -7.49 15.27
N TRP A 82 -14.72 -7.11 16.01
CA TRP A 82 -16.04 -6.94 15.45
C TRP A 82 -16.06 -5.87 14.34
N GLN A 83 -15.28 -4.80 14.50
CA GLN A 83 -15.21 -3.72 13.51
C GLN A 83 -14.14 -3.88 12.44
N THR A 84 -13.20 -4.80 12.65
CA THR A 84 -12.17 -5.13 11.67
C THR A 84 -12.86 -5.60 10.38
N PRO A 85 -12.60 -4.97 9.22
CA PRO A 85 -13.23 -5.36 7.97
C PRO A 85 -13.02 -6.85 7.68
N THR A 86 -13.98 -7.46 6.98
CA THR A 86 -13.78 -8.82 6.48
C THR A 86 -12.90 -8.84 5.24
N ALA A 87 -12.55 -7.67 4.66
CA ALA A 87 -11.90 -7.47 3.36
C ALA A 87 -12.63 -8.10 2.15
N HIS A 88 -13.76 -8.77 2.40
CA HIS A 88 -14.60 -9.38 1.39
C HIS A 88 -15.72 -8.41 1.01
N THR A 89 -15.64 -7.83 -0.19
CA THR A 89 -16.68 -6.96 -0.74
C THR A 89 -17.63 -7.75 -1.65
N PRO A 90 -18.93 -7.38 -1.74
CA PRO A 90 -19.81 -7.99 -2.72
C PRO A 90 -19.28 -7.74 -4.14
N GLU A 91 -19.57 -8.61 -5.09
CA GLU A 91 -19.11 -8.43 -6.48
C GLU A 91 -19.58 -7.10 -7.09
N THR A 92 -20.69 -6.52 -6.64
CA THR A 92 -21.19 -5.21 -7.08
C THR A 92 -20.42 -4.00 -6.52
N ALA A 93 -19.53 -4.20 -5.54
CA ALA A 93 -18.70 -3.12 -5.00
C ALA A 93 -17.77 -2.56 -6.06
N ARG A 94 -17.33 -1.31 -5.86
CA ARG A 94 -16.38 -0.65 -6.77
C ARG A 94 -14.93 -1.04 -6.50
N ILE A 95 -14.59 -1.39 -5.26
CA ILE A 95 -13.25 -1.85 -4.87
C ILE A 95 -13.29 -3.26 -4.30
N HIS A 96 -12.29 -4.04 -4.66
CA HIS A 96 -12.09 -5.40 -4.16
C HIS A 96 -10.65 -5.58 -3.68
N SER A 97 -10.49 -6.17 -2.51
CA SER A 97 -9.23 -6.81 -2.09
C SER A 97 -9.29 -8.26 -2.59
N ARG A 98 -8.32 -8.66 -3.42
CA ARG A 98 -8.30 -9.96 -4.09
C ARG A 98 -6.93 -10.60 -3.96
N TYR A 99 -6.88 -11.90 -4.21
CA TYR A 99 -5.66 -12.70 -4.22
C TYR A 99 -5.57 -13.44 -5.55
N SER A 100 -4.44 -13.30 -6.23
CA SER A 100 -4.27 -13.75 -7.62
C SER A 100 -4.28 -15.27 -7.83
N ASP A 101 -4.42 -16.07 -6.78
CA ASP A 101 -4.71 -17.50 -6.85
C ASP A 101 -6.22 -17.83 -6.77
N GLY A 102 -7.07 -16.80 -6.74
CA GLY A 102 -8.53 -16.91 -6.58
C GLY A 102 -8.99 -17.25 -5.16
N GLY A 103 -8.06 -17.39 -4.22
CA GLY A 103 -8.34 -17.73 -2.83
C GLY A 103 -8.73 -16.54 -1.97
N TRP A 104 -9.12 -16.84 -0.72
CA TRP A 104 -9.38 -15.83 0.31
C TRP A 104 -8.39 -15.96 1.46
N HIS A 105 -7.44 -15.01 1.57
CA HIS A 105 -6.31 -15.11 2.51
C HIS A 105 -6.23 -13.96 3.52
N TYR A 106 -7.28 -13.17 3.67
CA TYR A 106 -7.26 -12.03 4.59
C TYR A 106 -7.41 -12.50 6.05
N ASP A 107 -6.33 -12.35 6.82
CA ASP A 107 -6.33 -12.67 8.25
C ASP A 107 -6.84 -11.48 9.08
N ARG A 108 -8.10 -11.55 9.53
CA ARG A 108 -8.70 -10.54 10.41
C ARG A 108 -8.09 -10.51 11.81
N LEU A 109 -7.44 -11.60 12.24
CA LEU A 109 -6.82 -11.72 13.56
C LEU A 109 -5.40 -11.14 13.57
N ALA A 110 -4.80 -10.90 12.40
CA ALA A 110 -3.52 -10.22 12.31
C ALA A 110 -3.61 -8.82 12.91
N LEU A 111 -2.56 -8.41 13.64
CA LEU A 111 -2.52 -7.10 14.30
C LEU A 111 -2.70 -5.94 13.31
N GLY A 112 -2.10 -6.04 12.11
CA GLY A 112 -2.24 -5.04 11.05
C GLY A 112 -3.65 -5.00 10.43
N SER A 113 -4.48 -6.02 10.64
CA SER A 113 -5.87 -6.01 10.19
C SER A 113 -6.76 -5.32 11.22
N MET A 114 -6.50 -5.57 12.50
CA MET A 114 -7.21 -4.96 13.63
C MET A 114 -6.92 -3.47 13.80
N LEU A 115 -5.69 -3.05 13.49
CA LEU A 115 -5.31 -1.65 13.55
C LEU A 115 -5.66 -0.95 12.24
N PRO A 116 -6.43 0.17 12.24
CA PRO A 116 -6.75 0.88 11.01
C PRO A 116 -5.49 1.29 10.22
N GLU A 117 -5.58 1.25 8.89
CA GLU A 117 -4.44 1.53 8.01
C GLU A 117 -3.85 2.94 8.24
N ILE A 118 -4.68 3.94 8.55
CA ILE A 118 -4.20 5.28 8.89
C ILE A 118 -3.34 5.29 10.17
N ASP A 119 -3.71 4.51 11.19
CA ASP A 119 -2.93 4.41 12.43
C ASP A 119 -1.60 3.69 12.18
N GLN A 120 -1.59 2.66 11.33
CA GLN A 120 -0.36 2.00 10.88
C GLN A 120 0.57 2.97 10.14
N ILE A 121 0.00 3.85 9.32
CA ILE A 121 0.75 4.89 8.60
C ILE A 121 1.37 5.90 9.57
N HIS A 122 0.63 6.39 10.56
CA HIS A 122 1.18 7.32 11.57
C HIS A 122 2.27 6.69 12.43
N LEU A 123 2.12 5.41 12.80
CA LEU A 123 3.19 4.64 13.45
C LEU A 123 4.41 4.54 12.54
N GLY A 124 4.21 4.25 11.25
CA GLY A 124 5.26 4.23 10.24
C GLY A 124 5.99 5.57 10.15
N TYR A 125 5.28 6.69 10.18
CA TYR A 125 5.89 8.03 10.19
C TYR A 125 6.67 8.32 11.47
N ALA A 126 6.17 7.89 12.62
CA ALA A 126 6.87 8.02 13.88
C ALA A 126 8.19 7.24 13.87
N VAL A 127 8.18 6.00 13.38
CA VAL A 127 9.37 5.16 13.25
C VAL A 127 10.33 5.73 12.19
N ALA A 128 9.84 6.11 11.02
CA ALA A 128 10.65 6.72 9.98
C ALA A 128 11.31 8.01 10.47
N SER A 129 10.59 8.85 11.21
CA SER A 129 11.15 10.11 11.73
C SER A 129 12.26 9.88 12.76
N ALA A 130 12.33 8.69 13.37
CA ALA A 130 13.38 8.33 14.30
C ALA A 130 14.59 7.65 13.62
N LEU A 131 14.39 7.02 12.45
CA LEU A 131 15.38 6.14 11.82
C LEU A 131 15.88 6.62 10.45
N ASP A 132 15.08 7.39 9.71
CA ASP A 132 15.38 7.89 8.38
C ASP A 132 15.89 9.33 8.47
N PRO A 133 17.18 9.60 8.16
CA PRO A 133 17.73 10.96 8.22
C PRO A 133 17.11 11.91 7.19
N PHE A 134 16.43 11.39 6.17
CA PHE A 134 15.72 12.17 5.16
C PHE A 134 14.26 12.42 5.50
N PHE A 135 13.73 11.89 6.61
CA PHE A 135 12.34 12.11 7.01
C PHE A 135 12.23 12.96 8.27
N ASN A 136 12.14 14.27 8.08
CA ASN A 136 12.14 15.23 9.18
C ASN A 136 10.73 15.49 9.76
N GLN A 137 10.67 16.20 10.89
CA GLN A 137 9.42 16.49 11.59
C GLN A 137 8.44 17.35 10.76
N LYS A 138 8.95 18.22 9.87
CA LYS A 138 8.10 19.02 8.97
C LYS A 138 7.43 18.10 7.94
N GLN A 139 8.20 17.24 7.27
CA GLN A 139 7.67 16.24 6.33
C GLN A 139 6.67 15.32 7.02
N ARG A 140 6.96 14.86 8.24
CA ARG A 140 6.01 14.08 9.04
C ARG A 140 4.68 14.80 9.22
N ARG A 141 4.69 16.07 9.66
CA ARG A 141 3.46 16.86 9.87
C ARG A 141 2.68 17.06 8.58
N GLU A 142 3.36 17.42 7.50
CA GLU A 142 2.73 17.67 6.21
C GLU A 142 2.14 16.38 5.63
N LEU A 143 2.87 15.26 5.71
CA LEU A 143 2.43 13.97 5.23
C LEU A 143 1.28 13.38 6.06
N SER A 144 1.32 13.56 7.39
CA SER A 144 0.17 13.26 8.27
C SER A 144 -1.06 14.05 7.83
N ALA A 145 -0.97 15.38 7.67
CA ALA A 145 -2.12 16.19 7.26
C ALA A 145 -2.71 15.76 5.90
N MET A 146 -1.84 15.45 4.92
CA MET A 146 -2.28 14.97 3.61
C MET A 146 -2.96 13.60 3.68
N THR A 147 -2.38 12.66 4.43
CA THR A 147 -2.97 11.32 4.59
C THR A 147 -4.23 11.35 5.43
N ASP A 148 -4.30 12.13 6.50
CA ASP A 148 -5.50 12.32 7.32
C ASP A 148 -6.69 12.78 6.46
N SER A 149 -6.46 13.76 5.58
CA SER A 149 -7.48 14.23 4.65
C SER A 149 -7.95 13.13 3.69
N ILE A 150 -7.02 12.32 3.15
CA ILE A 150 -7.36 11.22 2.23
C ILE A 150 -8.12 10.11 2.97
N TYR A 151 -7.71 9.75 4.19
CA TYR A 151 -8.35 8.69 4.94
C TYR A 151 -9.71 9.10 5.53
N ALA A 152 -9.92 10.39 5.78
CA ALA A 152 -11.25 10.93 6.08
C ALA A 152 -12.22 10.72 4.91
N GLU A 153 -11.77 10.96 3.67
CA GLU A 153 -12.56 10.69 2.46
C GLU A 153 -12.82 9.18 2.26
N ILE A 154 -11.80 8.34 2.45
CA ILE A 154 -11.94 6.88 2.42
C ILE A 154 -12.94 6.40 3.48
N GLY A 155 -12.94 7.00 4.66
CA GLY A 155 -13.84 6.67 5.77
C GLY A 155 -15.32 6.94 5.47
N SER A 156 -15.64 7.82 4.53
CA SER A 156 -17.02 8.06 4.10
C SER A 156 -17.50 7.13 2.98
N GLU A 157 -16.68 6.15 2.57
CA GLU A 157 -16.94 5.29 1.41
C GLU A 157 -17.02 3.82 1.81
N PRO A 158 -18.24 3.24 1.91
CA PRO A 158 -18.46 1.90 2.45
C PRO A 158 -17.60 0.82 1.77
N ASP A 159 -17.51 0.82 0.44
CA ASP A 159 -16.73 -0.17 -0.31
C ASP A 159 -15.24 -0.14 0.08
N PHE A 160 -14.67 1.06 0.26
CA PHE A 160 -13.27 1.24 0.63
C PHE A 160 -12.98 0.91 2.10
N THR A 161 -13.94 1.17 2.98
CA THR A 161 -13.84 0.73 4.38
C THR A 161 -13.89 -0.79 4.50
N ALA A 162 -14.77 -1.44 3.72
CA ALA A 162 -14.95 -2.89 3.70
C ALA A 162 -13.76 -3.65 3.09
N ALA A 163 -13.00 -3.06 2.17
CA ALA A 163 -11.87 -3.69 1.48
C ALA A 163 -10.64 -4.01 2.36
N GLY A 164 -10.63 -3.65 3.65
CA GLY A 164 -9.52 -3.98 4.55
C GLY A 164 -8.24 -3.18 4.27
N SER A 165 -7.08 -3.74 4.56
CA SER A 165 -5.75 -3.14 4.34
C SER A 165 -4.82 -4.18 3.70
N ALA A 166 -3.93 -3.76 2.82
CA ALA A 166 -2.92 -4.65 2.23
C ALA A 166 -1.68 -4.84 3.12
N LEU A 167 -1.51 -4.00 4.16
CA LEU A 167 -0.32 -3.99 5.00
C LEU A 167 -0.07 -5.28 5.80
N PRO A 168 -1.08 -6.01 6.30
CA PRO A 168 -0.88 -7.30 6.96
C PRO A 168 -0.11 -8.30 6.09
N SER A 169 -0.48 -8.41 4.81
CA SER A 169 0.23 -9.26 3.84
C SER A 169 1.69 -8.83 3.70
N ILE A 170 1.95 -7.52 3.62
CA ILE A 170 3.31 -7.00 3.51
C ILE A 170 4.16 -7.35 4.75
N TYR A 171 3.58 -7.23 5.95
CA TYR A 171 4.28 -7.60 7.19
C TYR A 171 4.56 -9.10 7.27
N HIS A 172 3.63 -9.92 6.77
CA HIS A 172 3.81 -11.36 6.66
C HIS A 172 4.97 -11.70 5.72
N GLU A 173 4.97 -11.13 4.50
CA GLU A 173 6.04 -11.34 3.51
C GLU A 173 7.41 -10.88 4.03
N MET A 174 7.46 -9.80 4.83
CA MET A 174 8.69 -9.35 5.50
C MET A 174 9.19 -10.32 6.56
N SER A 175 8.27 -10.93 7.33
CA SER A 175 8.61 -11.80 8.46
C SER A 175 9.14 -13.17 8.01
N PHE A 176 8.63 -13.68 6.89
CA PHE A 176 8.97 -15.01 6.38
C PHE A 176 9.80 -15.03 5.09
N GLY A 177 10.07 -13.85 4.50
CA GLY A 177 10.99 -13.69 3.38
C GLY A 177 10.53 -14.28 2.05
N GLN A 178 9.24 -14.63 1.92
CA GLN A 178 8.65 -15.09 0.67
C GLN A 178 7.56 -14.11 0.22
N PHE A 179 7.72 -13.54 -0.98
CA PHE A 179 6.72 -12.67 -1.60
C PHE A 179 5.79 -13.50 -2.48
N ARG A 180 4.69 -13.96 -1.88
CA ARG A 180 3.80 -14.97 -2.47
C ARG A 180 2.34 -14.77 -2.12
N ASP A 181 1.99 -13.78 -1.29
CA ASP A 181 0.62 -13.58 -0.87
C ASP A 181 -0.28 -13.28 -2.07
N GLY A 182 0.26 -12.62 -3.10
CA GLY A 182 -0.45 -12.41 -4.36
C GLY A 182 -1.65 -11.47 -4.23
N HIS A 183 -1.73 -10.70 -3.14
CA HIS A 183 -2.76 -9.71 -2.89
C HIS A 183 -2.71 -8.60 -3.95
N TYR A 184 -3.87 -8.10 -4.36
CA TYR A 184 -3.99 -6.87 -5.14
C TYR A 184 -5.33 -6.19 -4.86
N PHE A 185 -5.37 -4.87 -5.03
CA PHE A 185 -6.64 -4.14 -5.11
C PHE A 185 -7.12 -4.05 -6.56
N HIS A 186 -8.41 -4.25 -6.79
CA HIS A 186 -9.06 -4.08 -8.08
C HIS A 186 -10.21 -3.08 -7.95
N TYR A 187 -10.11 -1.94 -8.63
CA TYR A 187 -11.17 -0.93 -8.68
C TYR A 187 -11.87 -0.93 -10.03
N ILE A 188 -13.16 -1.21 -10.04
CA ILE A 188 -14.02 -1.24 -11.22
C ILE A 188 -15.07 -0.12 -11.09
N PRO A 189 -15.03 0.93 -11.92
CA PRO A 189 -16.04 1.98 -11.90
C PRO A 189 -17.46 1.42 -12.09
N ALA A 190 -18.45 1.98 -11.40
CA ALA A 190 -19.84 1.49 -11.49
C ALA A 190 -20.45 1.57 -12.91
N LYS A 191 -19.95 2.50 -13.73
CA LYS A 191 -20.38 2.71 -15.12
C LYS A 191 -19.76 1.72 -16.12
N VAL A 192 -18.78 0.92 -15.71
CA VAL A 192 -18.08 -0.03 -16.58
C VAL A 192 -18.90 -1.32 -16.72
N ASP A 193 -19.17 -1.69 -17.96
CA ASP A 193 -19.75 -2.98 -18.32
C ASP A 193 -18.65 -4.05 -18.27
N ARG A 194 -18.63 -4.83 -17.19
CA ARG A 194 -17.60 -5.85 -16.90
C ARG A 194 -17.48 -6.95 -17.97
N SER A 195 -18.50 -7.11 -18.82
CA SER A 195 -18.50 -8.11 -19.91
C SER A 195 -17.77 -7.63 -21.18
N LYS A 196 -17.47 -6.33 -21.28
CA LYS A 196 -16.84 -5.72 -22.45
C LYS A 196 -15.35 -5.46 -22.20
N PRO A 197 -14.50 -5.60 -23.23
CA PRO A 197 -13.11 -5.20 -23.15
C PRO A 197 -12.98 -3.77 -22.62
N THR A 198 -12.39 -3.64 -21.43
CA THR A 198 -12.24 -2.38 -20.70
C THR A 198 -10.76 -2.04 -20.57
N PRO A 199 -10.35 -0.78 -20.85
CA PRO A 199 -8.99 -0.34 -20.58
C PRO A 199 -8.63 -0.46 -19.09
N ALA A 200 -7.36 -0.71 -18.79
CA ALA A 200 -6.88 -0.88 -17.43
C ALA A 200 -5.68 0.01 -17.13
N LEU A 201 -5.59 0.49 -15.89
CA LEU A 201 -4.38 1.06 -15.31
C LEU A 201 -3.81 0.09 -14.28
N VAL A 202 -2.62 -0.44 -14.55
CA VAL A 202 -1.85 -1.23 -13.59
C VAL A 202 -0.95 -0.28 -12.80
N PHE A 203 -1.14 -0.22 -11.49
CA PHE A 203 -0.37 0.65 -10.60
C PHE A 203 0.55 -0.17 -9.68
N LEU A 204 1.84 0.16 -9.71
CA LEU A 204 2.87 -0.46 -8.87
C LEU A 204 3.29 0.52 -7.79
N HIS A 205 3.02 0.15 -6.53
CA HIS A 205 3.32 0.99 -5.38
C HIS A 205 4.83 1.13 -5.11
N GLY A 206 5.17 2.21 -4.39
CA GLY A 206 6.54 2.50 -3.95
C GLY A 206 6.93 1.78 -2.66
N SER A 207 7.99 2.28 -2.02
CA SER A 207 8.39 1.79 -0.71
C SER A 207 7.33 2.07 0.35
N GLY A 208 7.19 1.15 1.32
CA GLY A 208 6.23 1.27 2.41
C GLY A 208 4.94 0.46 2.21
N GLY A 209 4.58 0.13 0.96
CA GLY A 209 3.48 -0.79 0.68
C GLY A 209 2.37 -0.23 -0.20
N ASN A 210 1.34 -1.04 -0.40
CA ASN A 210 0.17 -0.74 -1.23
C ASN A 210 -0.95 -0.10 -0.38
N PHE A 211 -0.77 1.17 0.01
CA PHE A 211 -1.78 1.88 0.81
C PHE A 211 -3.08 2.12 0.02
N LYS A 212 -4.24 2.06 0.69
CA LYS A 212 -5.53 2.40 0.05
C LYS A 212 -5.59 3.83 -0.47
N ALA A 213 -4.81 4.74 0.12
CA ALA A 213 -4.68 6.11 -0.37
C ALA A 213 -4.35 6.17 -1.88
N TYR A 214 -3.50 5.26 -2.39
CA TYR A 214 -3.15 5.26 -3.81
C TYR A 214 -4.34 4.89 -4.69
N ILE A 215 -4.99 3.76 -4.42
CA ILE A 215 -6.14 3.33 -5.23
C ILE A 215 -7.35 4.23 -5.03
N TRP A 216 -7.50 4.88 -3.87
CA TRP A 216 -8.51 5.93 -3.67
C TRP A 216 -8.31 7.09 -4.63
N LEU A 217 -7.09 7.63 -4.74
CA LEU A 217 -6.81 8.72 -5.67
C LEU A 217 -6.99 8.28 -7.13
N LEU A 218 -6.48 7.10 -7.49
CA LEU A 218 -6.62 6.55 -8.83
C LEU A 218 -8.07 6.18 -9.18
N SER A 219 -8.94 5.91 -8.20
CA SER A 219 -10.36 5.66 -8.43
C SER A 219 -11.08 6.86 -9.05
N LYS A 220 -10.64 8.08 -8.76
CA LYS A 220 -11.22 9.31 -9.33
C LYS A 220 -10.93 9.40 -10.82
N LEU A 221 -9.68 9.09 -11.20
CA LEU A 221 -9.27 8.95 -12.60
C LEU A 221 -10.01 7.81 -13.29
N ALA A 222 -10.17 6.67 -12.62
CA ALA A 222 -10.90 5.51 -13.12
C ALA A 222 -12.36 5.83 -13.42
N ASP A 223 -13.03 6.50 -12.49
CA ASP A 223 -14.42 6.96 -12.62
C ASP A 223 -14.57 7.99 -13.74
N GLU A 224 -13.59 8.89 -13.94
CA GLU A 224 -13.61 9.86 -15.03
C GLU A 224 -13.47 9.15 -16.39
N LEU A 225 -12.42 8.36 -16.55
CA LEU A 225 -12.04 7.76 -17.83
C LEU A 225 -12.81 6.49 -18.19
N GLY A 226 -13.49 5.86 -17.24
CA GLY A 226 -14.14 4.56 -17.46
C GLY A 226 -13.12 3.42 -17.64
N ILE A 227 -12.01 3.48 -16.89
CA ILE A 227 -10.97 2.44 -16.90
C ILE A 227 -10.96 1.71 -15.56
N THR A 228 -10.55 0.45 -15.54
CA THR A 228 -10.34 -0.28 -14.27
C THR A 228 -8.92 -0.03 -13.72
N VAL A 229 -8.73 -0.11 -12.41
CA VAL A 229 -7.40 -0.01 -11.77
C VAL A 229 -7.04 -1.32 -11.09
N ILE A 230 -5.86 -1.84 -11.41
CA ILE A 230 -5.29 -3.06 -10.84
C ILE A 230 -4.03 -2.65 -10.08
N ALA A 231 -4.00 -2.81 -8.77
CA ALA A 231 -2.89 -2.41 -7.91
C ALA A 231 -2.34 -3.61 -7.14
N PRO A 232 -1.37 -4.37 -7.71
CA PRO A 232 -0.76 -5.50 -7.04
C PRO A 232 0.07 -5.09 -5.83
N THR A 233 0.06 -5.93 -4.79
CA THR A 233 0.92 -5.80 -3.61
C THR A 233 2.13 -6.72 -3.75
N PHE A 234 3.32 -6.21 -3.47
CA PHE A 234 4.54 -7.01 -3.48
C PHE A 234 5.58 -6.48 -2.47
N GLY A 235 5.61 -7.09 -1.29
CA GLY A 235 6.47 -6.67 -0.19
C GLY A 235 6.37 -5.19 0.13
N LEU A 236 7.47 -4.58 0.54
CA LEU A 236 7.59 -3.12 0.68
C LEU A 236 7.90 -2.43 -0.66
N GLY A 237 7.39 -2.95 -1.78
CA GLY A 237 7.74 -2.48 -3.12
C GLY A 237 9.09 -3.06 -3.58
N ASN A 238 9.42 -4.28 -3.14
CA ASN A 238 10.67 -4.97 -3.46
C ASN A 238 10.65 -5.62 -4.84
N TRP A 239 10.11 -4.93 -5.84
CA TRP A 239 9.78 -5.49 -7.15
C TRP A 239 10.96 -6.17 -7.85
N GLU A 240 12.21 -5.81 -7.52
CA GLU A 240 13.42 -6.46 -8.03
C GLU A 240 13.63 -7.91 -7.55
N LYS A 241 12.88 -8.36 -6.54
CA LYS A 241 12.97 -9.71 -5.98
C LYS A 241 12.20 -10.71 -6.84
N LYS A 242 12.57 -11.99 -6.69
CA LYS A 242 11.89 -13.11 -7.37
C LYS A 242 10.40 -13.09 -7.03
N GLY A 243 9.54 -13.20 -8.04
CA GLY A 243 8.09 -13.12 -7.89
C GLY A 243 7.49 -11.78 -8.29
N GLY A 244 8.28 -10.71 -8.43
CA GLY A 244 7.74 -9.37 -8.70
C GLY A 244 7.01 -9.26 -10.04
N TYR A 245 7.59 -9.84 -11.10
CA TYR A 245 6.95 -9.89 -12.42
C TYR A 245 5.73 -10.82 -12.42
N GLU A 246 5.83 -11.96 -11.73
CA GLU A 246 4.74 -12.92 -11.59
C GLU A 246 3.55 -12.32 -10.82
N ALA A 247 3.80 -11.51 -9.78
CA ALA A 247 2.75 -10.81 -9.04
C ALA A 247 1.96 -9.84 -9.94
N ILE A 248 2.66 -9.09 -10.80
CA ILE A 248 2.04 -8.15 -11.75
C ILE A 248 1.16 -8.92 -12.74
N THR A 249 1.72 -9.94 -13.39
CA THR A 249 1.02 -10.68 -14.44
C THR A 249 -0.15 -11.50 -13.92
N ARG A 250 -0.01 -12.16 -12.76
CA ARG A 250 -1.09 -12.92 -12.13
C ARG A 250 -2.25 -12.01 -11.70
N ALA A 251 -1.95 -10.84 -11.15
CA ALA A 251 -2.99 -9.87 -10.79
C ALA A 251 -3.78 -9.37 -12.02
N ILE A 252 -3.09 -9.13 -13.16
CA ILE A 252 -3.76 -8.77 -14.43
C ILE A 252 -4.65 -9.92 -14.91
N THR A 253 -4.13 -11.14 -14.92
CA THR A 253 -4.90 -12.33 -15.33
C THR A 253 -6.12 -12.54 -14.44
N ASP A 254 -5.97 -12.48 -13.12
CA ASP A 254 -7.06 -12.70 -12.18
C ASP A 254 -8.10 -11.56 -12.24
N ALA A 255 -7.66 -10.30 -12.39
CA ALA A 255 -8.57 -9.18 -12.64
C ALA A 255 -9.45 -9.40 -13.88
N GLY A 256 -8.92 -10.05 -14.91
CA GLY A 256 -9.64 -10.45 -16.13
C GLY A 256 -10.83 -11.37 -15.88
N ASN A 257 -10.85 -12.12 -14.78
CA ASN A 257 -11.99 -12.96 -14.39
C ASN A 257 -13.16 -12.15 -13.82
N HIS A 258 -12.92 -10.89 -13.42
CA HIS A 258 -13.91 -10.04 -12.74
C HIS A 258 -14.35 -8.84 -13.59
N ALA A 259 -13.51 -8.38 -14.50
CA ALA A 259 -13.84 -7.44 -15.55
C ALA A 259 -13.00 -7.76 -16.79
N THR A 260 -13.63 -7.85 -17.96
CA THR A 260 -12.93 -8.16 -19.21
C THR A 260 -11.92 -7.05 -19.51
N ILE A 261 -10.62 -7.38 -19.47
CA ILE A 261 -9.55 -6.42 -19.74
C ILE A 261 -9.24 -6.41 -21.24
N ASP A 262 -9.16 -5.22 -21.83
CA ASP A 262 -8.61 -5.05 -23.18
C ASP A 262 -7.08 -5.14 -23.13
N PRO A 263 -6.45 -6.19 -23.69
CA PRO A 263 -5.00 -6.39 -23.60
C PRO A 263 -4.19 -5.33 -24.35
N GLU A 264 -4.80 -4.59 -25.28
CA GLU A 264 -4.14 -3.52 -26.05
C GLU A 264 -4.30 -2.13 -25.40
N GLN A 265 -5.05 -2.05 -24.30
CA GLN A 265 -5.36 -0.81 -23.56
C GLN A 265 -4.98 -0.91 -22.07
N ILE A 266 -3.88 -1.60 -21.78
CA ILE A 266 -3.32 -1.66 -20.42
C ILE A 266 -2.23 -0.60 -20.27
N HIS A 267 -2.45 0.37 -19.38
CA HIS A 267 -1.48 1.39 -19.00
C HIS A 267 -0.70 0.94 -17.77
N LEU A 268 0.59 1.26 -17.69
CA LEU A 268 1.43 0.90 -16.55
C LEU A 268 1.96 2.15 -15.86
N MET A 269 1.73 2.23 -14.55
CA MET A 269 2.20 3.31 -13.70
C MET A 269 2.99 2.75 -12.53
N GLY A 270 4.14 3.36 -12.24
CA GLY A 270 4.98 2.98 -11.10
C GLY A 270 5.39 4.20 -10.32
N LEU A 271 5.15 4.14 -9.00
CA LEU A 271 5.59 5.15 -8.04
C LEU A 271 6.90 4.71 -7.39
N SER A 272 7.94 5.55 -7.38
CA SER A 272 9.18 5.26 -6.64
C SER A 272 9.75 3.88 -7.01
N ASN A 273 9.94 2.98 -6.04
CA ASN A 273 10.35 1.60 -6.30
C ASN A 273 9.45 0.82 -7.29
N GLY A 274 8.19 1.21 -7.47
CA GLY A 274 7.30 0.68 -8.50
C GLY A 274 7.89 0.77 -9.91
N GLY A 275 8.74 1.77 -10.18
CA GLY A 275 9.51 1.88 -11.42
C GLY A 275 10.39 0.66 -11.71
N LYS A 276 10.92 -0.01 -10.67
CA LYS A 276 11.70 -1.24 -10.83
C LYS A 276 10.84 -2.38 -11.34
N GLY A 277 9.60 -2.47 -10.83
CA GLY A 277 8.59 -3.41 -11.32
C GLY A 277 8.21 -3.12 -12.76
N MET A 278 8.09 -1.84 -13.14
CA MET A 278 7.84 -1.46 -14.54
C MET A 278 8.96 -1.93 -15.46
N CYS A 279 10.22 -1.70 -15.09
CA CYS A 279 11.36 -2.15 -15.89
C CYS A 279 11.34 -3.66 -16.10
N LEU A 280 11.01 -4.44 -15.06
CA LEU A 280 10.93 -5.90 -15.15
C LEU A 280 9.77 -6.38 -16.01
N ALA A 281 8.58 -5.80 -15.81
CA ALA A 281 7.40 -6.13 -16.61
C ALA A 281 7.64 -5.86 -18.09
N GLU A 282 8.20 -4.70 -18.41
CA GLU A 282 8.53 -4.33 -19.79
C GLU A 282 9.74 -5.07 -20.35
N SER A 283 10.57 -5.68 -19.51
CA SER A 283 11.71 -6.52 -19.93
C SER A 283 11.38 -8.02 -20.01
N SER A 284 10.12 -8.39 -19.84
CA SER A 284 9.65 -9.79 -19.87
C SER A 284 8.64 -10.02 -21.00
N GLU A 285 8.44 -11.26 -21.44
CA GLU A 285 7.57 -11.61 -22.59
C GLU A 285 6.05 -11.46 -22.31
N GLY A 286 5.69 -10.68 -21.31
CA GLY A 286 4.34 -10.53 -20.79
C GLY A 286 3.45 -9.54 -21.53
N PRO A 287 2.42 -9.01 -20.82
CA PRO A 287 1.54 -7.99 -21.35
C PRO A 287 2.33 -6.82 -21.93
N LYS A 288 1.94 -6.37 -23.11
CA LYS A 288 2.49 -5.15 -23.71
C LYS A 288 1.67 -3.99 -23.19
N PHE A 289 2.26 -3.18 -22.34
CA PHE A 289 1.57 -2.00 -21.84
C PHE A 289 1.55 -0.91 -22.91
N ARG A 290 0.42 -0.24 -23.05
CA ARG A 290 0.18 0.79 -24.05
C ARG A 290 0.97 2.07 -23.79
N THR A 291 0.97 2.55 -22.55
CA THR A 291 1.77 3.69 -22.11
C THR A 291 2.41 3.42 -20.76
N LEU A 292 3.48 4.16 -20.49
CA LEU A 292 4.22 4.13 -19.24
C LEU A 292 4.08 5.47 -18.53
N ILE A 293 3.88 5.41 -17.21
CA ILE A 293 3.84 6.58 -16.32
C ILE A 293 4.82 6.33 -15.16
N PHE A 294 5.94 7.03 -15.19
CA PHE A 294 6.95 7.03 -14.15
C PHE A 294 6.68 8.19 -13.20
N LEU A 295 6.26 7.90 -11.97
CA LEU A 295 5.99 8.91 -10.95
C LEU A 295 7.06 8.82 -9.86
N SER A 296 7.95 9.82 -9.78
CA SER A 296 9.14 9.83 -8.92
C SER A 296 9.88 8.48 -8.92
N ALA A 297 9.98 7.85 -10.10
CA ALA A 297 10.26 6.43 -10.20
C ALA A 297 11.75 6.09 -10.13
N VAL A 298 12.07 4.91 -9.60
CA VAL A 298 13.42 4.34 -9.59
C VAL A 298 13.51 3.25 -10.65
N LEU A 299 14.48 3.34 -11.55
CA LEU A 299 14.70 2.29 -12.55
C LEU A 299 15.40 1.08 -11.94
N HIS A 300 15.17 -0.11 -12.52
CA HIS A 300 15.80 -1.33 -12.06
C HIS A 300 17.31 -1.32 -12.35
N ASN A 301 18.14 -1.50 -11.32
CA ASN A 301 19.61 -1.35 -11.40
C ASN A 301 20.30 -2.22 -12.47
N ARG A 302 19.70 -3.34 -12.86
CA ARG A 302 20.25 -4.26 -13.87
C ARG A 302 19.70 -4.03 -15.28
N ILE A 303 18.80 -3.08 -15.46
CA ILE A 303 18.19 -2.75 -16.74
C ILE A 303 18.54 -1.30 -17.04
N SER A 304 19.45 -1.08 -17.99
CA SER A 304 19.80 0.29 -18.38
C SER A 304 18.60 0.98 -19.07
N PRO A 305 18.49 2.31 -18.99
CA PRO A 305 17.48 3.05 -19.76
C PRO A 305 17.53 2.73 -21.26
N SER A 306 18.73 2.59 -21.83
CA SER A 306 18.89 2.24 -23.25
C SER A 306 18.37 0.84 -23.58
N THR A 307 18.58 -0.14 -22.71
CA THR A 307 18.06 -1.51 -22.88
C THR A 307 16.53 -1.50 -22.82
N LEU A 308 15.97 -0.76 -21.85
CA LEU A 308 14.54 -0.59 -21.71
C LEU A 308 13.93 0.08 -22.96
N ALA A 309 14.51 1.20 -23.40
CA ALA A 309 14.06 1.94 -24.57
C ALA A 309 14.10 1.11 -25.88
N SER A 310 15.18 0.36 -26.09
CA SER A 310 15.33 -0.53 -27.26
C SER A 310 14.18 -1.53 -27.36
N ARG A 311 13.78 -2.09 -26.22
CA ARG A 311 12.65 -3.02 -26.13
C ARG A 311 11.29 -2.34 -26.36
N LEU A 312 11.14 -1.11 -25.86
CA LEU A 312 9.90 -0.34 -25.94
C LEU A 312 9.65 0.30 -27.32
N LYS A 313 10.65 0.35 -28.21
CA LYS A 313 10.51 0.73 -29.63
C LYS A 313 9.69 2.01 -29.87
N GLY A 314 10.02 3.11 -29.18
CA GLY A 314 9.34 4.40 -29.39
C GLY A 314 7.98 4.57 -28.69
N ARG A 315 7.62 3.66 -27.78
CA ARG A 315 6.42 3.77 -26.95
C ARG A 315 6.41 5.10 -26.14
N PRO A 316 5.24 5.73 -25.95
CA PRO A 316 5.12 6.91 -25.10
C PRO A 316 5.44 6.60 -23.63
N ALA A 317 6.22 7.46 -22.99
CA ALA A 317 6.41 7.51 -21.55
C ALA A 317 6.15 8.90 -20.99
N LEU A 318 5.40 8.97 -19.89
CA LEU A 318 5.24 10.17 -19.07
C LEU A 318 6.13 10.02 -17.84
N VAL A 319 6.92 11.05 -17.54
CA VAL A 319 7.77 11.14 -16.34
C VAL A 319 7.32 12.34 -15.53
N ILE A 320 6.89 12.11 -14.29
CA ILE A 320 6.47 13.14 -13.35
C ILE A 320 7.30 13.01 -12.07
N SER A 321 7.88 14.09 -11.57
CA SER A 321 8.57 14.07 -10.27
C SER A 321 8.60 15.45 -9.63
N GLY A 322 8.86 15.48 -8.32
CA GLY A 322 9.14 16.70 -7.58
C GLY A 322 10.56 17.16 -7.87
N GLY A 323 10.76 18.47 -8.05
CA GLY A 323 12.09 19.05 -8.24
C GLY A 323 12.90 19.08 -6.94
N SER A 324 12.20 19.10 -5.80
CA SER A 324 12.78 19.09 -4.45
C SER A 324 12.68 17.69 -3.80
N ASP A 325 12.62 16.63 -4.60
CA ASP A 325 12.56 15.24 -4.13
C ASP A 325 13.93 14.83 -3.53
N ASP A 326 13.95 14.62 -2.21
CA ASP A 326 15.14 14.25 -1.43
C ASP A 326 15.39 12.74 -1.37
N ARG A 327 14.48 11.92 -1.93
CA ARG A 327 14.56 10.46 -1.96
C ARG A 327 14.96 9.95 -3.33
N VAL A 328 14.37 10.52 -4.38
CA VAL A 328 14.66 10.23 -5.78
C VAL A 328 14.95 11.55 -6.47
N PRO A 329 16.21 12.05 -6.39
CA PRO A 329 16.56 13.40 -6.86
C PRO A 329 16.19 13.66 -8.31
N TRP A 330 15.77 14.89 -8.60
CA TRP A 330 15.39 15.29 -9.95
C TRP A 330 16.46 15.01 -11.00
N ASP A 331 17.74 15.24 -10.69
CA ASP A 331 18.86 14.97 -11.62
C ASP A 331 18.94 13.49 -12.02
N TYR A 332 18.59 12.58 -11.10
CA TYR A 332 18.48 11.16 -11.41
C TYR A 332 17.29 10.91 -12.36
N VAL A 333 16.14 11.51 -12.06
CA VAL A 333 14.90 11.34 -12.82
C VAL A 333 15.02 11.90 -14.25
N SER A 334 15.39 13.16 -14.37
CA SER A 334 15.64 13.83 -15.64
C SER A 334 16.75 13.13 -16.42
N GLY A 335 17.82 12.71 -15.74
CA GLY A 335 18.93 11.99 -16.35
C GLY A 335 18.55 10.65 -16.98
N TYR A 336 17.65 9.86 -16.37
CA TYR A 336 17.15 8.66 -17.04
C TYR A 336 16.13 8.98 -18.13
N ALA A 337 15.29 10.01 -17.96
CA ALA A 337 14.30 10.41 -18.93
C ALA A 337 14.96 10.84 -20.26
N GLU A 338 16.02 11.65 -20.18
CA GLU A 338 16.85 12.01 -21.34
C GLU A 338 17.47 10.79 -22.02
N LYS A 339 17.93 9.80 -21.25
CA LYS A 339 18.52 8.58 -21.81
C LYS A 339 17.47 7.73 -22.53
N LEU A 340 16.25 7.65 -22.01
CA LEU A 340 15.13 6.98 -22.69
C LEU A 340 14.82 7.68 -24.02
N GLU A 341 14.73 9.01 -24.00
CA GLU A 341 14.46 9.84 -25.18
C GLU A 341 15.54 9.71 -26.24
N ARG A 342 16.82 9.87 -25.86
CA ARG A 342 17.98 9.67 -26.76
C ARG A 342 18.07 8.25 -27.33
N SER A 343 17.50 7.28 -26.63
CA SER A 343 17.41 5.88 -27.07
C SER A 343 16.15 5.58 -27.90
N GLY A 344 15.43 6.63 -28.34
CA GLY A 344 14.33 6.56 -29.29
C GLY A 344 12.93 6.48 -28.68
N MET A 345 12.76 6.61 -27.36
CA MET A 345 11.44 6.72 -26.75
C MET A 345 10.82 8.11 -26.91
N ARG A 346 9.48 8.18 -26.92
CA ARG A 346 8.75 9.45 -26.84
C ARG A 346 8.49 9.78 -25.37
N VAL A 347 9.33 10.64 -24.79
CA VAL A 347 9.26 10.98 -23.37
C VAL A 347 8.62 12.35 -23.18
N THR A 348 7.62 12.44 -22.32
CA THR A 348 7.07 13.71 -21.82
C THR A 348 7.42 13.85 -20.35
N THR A 349 8.10 14.93 -20.00
CA THR A 349 8.59 15.16 -18.65
C THR A 349 7.84 16.31 -17.98
N ARG A 350 7.51 16.17 -16.69
CA ARG A 350 6.86 17.18 -15.84
C ARG A 350 7.57 17.25 -14.48
N CYS A 351 8.24 18.36 -14.23
CA CYS A 351 8.83 18.67 -12.93
C CYS A 351 7.87 19.56 -12.13
N PHE A 352 7.63 19.19 -10.88
CA PHE A 352 6.98 20.05 -9.89
C PHE A 352 8.08 20.64 -8.99
N GLU A 353 8.68 21.75 -9.42
CA GLU A 353 9.95 22.26 -8.88
C GLU A 353 10.02 22.36 -7.34
N GLN A 354 8.91 22.74 -6.70
CA GLN A 354 8.83 22.98 -5.26
C GLN A 354 8.29 21.79 -4.45
N ASP A 355 7.86 20.73 -5.13
CA ASP A 355 7.28 19.55 -4.49
C ASP A 355 8.35 18.47 -4.24
N ASP A 356 8.11 17.67 -3.22
CA ASP A 356 9.00 16.60 -2.74
C ASP A 356 8.54 15.21 -3.24
N HIS A 357 9.09 14.14 -2.68
CA HIS A 357 8.72 12.76 -3.02
C HIS A 357 7.23 12.43 -2.82
N PHE A 358 6.52 13.24 -2.03
CA PHE A 358 5.11 13.03 -1.69
C PHE A 358 4.15 13.84 -2.57
N LEU A 359 4.63 14.33 -3.72
CA LEU A 359 3.86 15.14 -4.67
C LEU A 359 2.51 14.51 -5.06
N PHE A 360 2.41 13.18 -5.08
CA PHE A 360 1.15 12.52 -5.48
C PHE A 360 0.01 12.79 -4.49
N PHE A 361 0.34 12.92 -3.21
CA PHE A 361 -0.63 13.30 -2.19
C PHE A 361 -0.83 14.81 -2.15
N ARG A 362 0.25 15.59 -2.28
CA ARG A 362 0.23 17.06 -2.21
C ARG A 362 -0.51 17.71 -3.38
N LYS A 363 -0.24 17.23 -4.59
CA LYS A 363 -0.74 17.74 -5.88
C LYS A 363 -1.74 16.79 -6.53
N ARG A 364 -2.50 16.04 -5.74
CA ARG A 364 -3.38 14.95 -6.19
C ARG A 364 -4.23 15.32 -7.41
N THR A 365 -4.88 16.49 -7.41
CA THR A 365 -5.74 16.92 -8.53
C THR A 365 -4.95 17.22 -9.80
N GLU A 366 -3.83 17.94 -9.67
CA GLU A 366 -2.99 18.33 -10.81
C GLU A 366 -2.33 17.10 -11.44
N VAL A 367 -1.81 16.19 -10.61
CA VAL A 367 -1.15 14.96 -11.07
C VAL A 367 -2.14 14.02 -11.74
N LEU A 368 -3.32 13.80 -11.16
CA LEU A 368 -4.37 12.97 -11.77
C LEU A 368 -4.83 13.54 -13.11
N LYS A 369 -4.98 14.87 -13.21
CA LYS A 369 -5.33 15.54 -14.47
C LYS A 369 -4.29 15.28 -15.57
N ILE A 370 -3.00 15.45 -15.27
CA ILE A 370 -1.91 15.18 -16.23
C ILE A 370 -1.92 13.71 -16.67
N ILE A 371 -2.12 12.78 -15.73
CA ILE A 371 -2.20 11.35 -16.03
C ILE A 371 -3.42 11.06 -16.93
N GLY A 372 -4.57 11.67 -16.65
CA GLY A 372 -5.78 11.46 -17.45
C GLY A 372 -5.67 11.99 -18.87
N GLU A 373 -5.12 13.20 -19.04
CA GLU A 373 -4.81 13.77 -20.35
C GLU A 373 -3.83 12.88 -21.14
N TRP A 374 -2.84 12.31 -20.47
CA TRP A 374 -1.87 11.39 -21.06
C TRP A 374 -2.53 10.09 -21.56
N ILE A 375 -3.35 9.45 -20.72
CA ILE A 375 -4.07 8.22 -21.08
C ILE A 375 -5.02 8.47 -22.27
N ASN A 376 -5.76 9.58 -22.26
CA ASN A 376 -6.68 9.94 -23.35
C ASN A 376 -5.94 10.22 -24.67
N THR A 377 -4.85 11.00 -24.63
CA THR A 377 -4.08 11.34 -25.82
C THR A 377 -3.49 10.09 -26.47
N ALA A 378 -2.95 9.18 -25.67
CA ALA A 378 -2.44 7.91 -26.16
C ALA A 378 -3.55 7.04 -26.75
N SER A 379 -4.74 7.02 -26.14
CA SER A 379 -5.92 6.30 -26.66
C SER A 379 -6.35 6.83 -28.03
N ALA A 380 -6.43 8.15 -28.20
CA ALA A 380 -6.82 8.80 -29.45
C ALA A 380 -5.84 8.53 -30.61
N ALA A 381 -4.52 8.59 -30.38
CA ALA A 381 -3.51 8.41 -31.42
C ALA A 381 -3.57 7.06 -32.15
N SER A 382 -4.06 5.99 -31.50
CA SER A 382 -4.20 4.67 -32.13
C SER A 382 -5.47 4.52 -32.95
N SER A 383 -6.55 5.18 -32.53
CA SER A 383 -7.81 5.17 -33.30
C SER A 383 -7.66 5.83 -34.67
N ALA A 384 -6.67 6.73 -34.81
CA ALA A 384 -6.30 7.39 -36.06
C ALA A 384 -5.31 6.58 -36.92
N LEU A 385 -4.58 5.62 -36.34
CA LEU A 385 -3.66 4.72 -37.08
C LEU A 385 -4.36 3.45 -37.61
N GLN A 386 -5.57 3.17 -37.11
CA GLN A 386 -6.40 2.03 -37.54
C GLN A 386 -7.50 2.41 -38.55
N ARG A 387 -7.63 3.70 -38.88
CA ARG A 387 -8.44 4.21 -40.00
C ARG A 387 -7.52 4.58 -41.14
#